data_AF-A0AAU4I926-F1
#
_entry.id   AF-A0AAU4I926-F1
#
_cell.length_a   1.000
_cell.length_b   1.000
_cell.length_c   1.000
_cell.angle_alpha   90.00
_cell.angle_beta   90.00
_cell.angle_gamma   90.00
#
_symmetry.space_group_name_H-M   'P 1'
#
loop_
_entity.id
_entity.type
_entity.pdbx_description
1 polymer ?
#
loop_
_entity_poly.entity_id
_entity_poly.type
_entity_poly.pdbx_seq_one_letter_code
_entity_poly.pdbx_strand_id
1 'polypeptide(L)'
;MSTQPPHLWPAPPPHGYPHGYPYGPPPSPPPLNGFALASLLVGLLCFPPLGIVFAIVALVQIKKKGERGAALAVWGLVVSLVISIAAVLAVPVAVRAADALDERSRYRGGAGAYEEVEGTLVDASELRVGHCFNVPDGGLLAEEAPVYRIDCAEVHDAEVTSATSMTEERFPGAGQVRATAVRDCWSAQDAYAMDTWALPSYAGMYYFAPSPGSWRDGDRRIVCVIGTERGQQRGSLRNDAGMLTPEQVAFLRVMRGVDEALAAEPDEEVGEDLPSHQSWARKMDQALGAEAGLLDVMKGRPELAGPAGVQRERLEVARLAWQQAARATTEDAFLDSWDRAVAALPVELEKALRGAYGLATTVPEWLAESEGNEWNEGNEGNEGDGSGPPGTSPGPGRSPSRESV
;
A
#
# COMPACT_ATOMS: atom_id res chain seq x y z
N MET A 1 120.89 12.52 -47.84
CA MET A 1 121.68 11.28 -47.92
C MET A 1 120.86 10.21 -47.24
N SER A 2 120.16 9.38 -48.01
CA SER A 2 120.68 8.10 -48.52
C SER A 2 120.51 7.01 -47.45
N THR A 3 119.62 6.06 -47.73
CA THR A 3 119.94 4.64 -48.02
C THR A 3 120.08 3.80 -46.74
N GLN A 4 119.10 2.93 -46.43
CA GLN A 4 119.04 1.51 -46.84
C GLN A 4 119.86 0.60 -45.87
N PRO A 5 119.61 -0.72 -45.79
CA PRO A 5 118.44 -1.42 -45.29
C PRO A 5 118.87 -2.49 -44.23
N PRO A 6 118.20 -3.65 -44.13
CA PRO A 6 117.52 -4.19 -42.95
C PRO A 6 118.41 -5.18 -42.16
N HIS A 7 117.80 -6.15 -41.45
CA HIS A 7 118.30 -7.47 -40.99
C HIS A 7 117.97 -7.66 -39.50
N LEU A 8 116.92 -8.43 -39.22
CA LEU A 8 116.92 -9.88 -38.94
C LEU A 8 117.17 -10.15 -37.44
N TRP A 9 116.06 -10.36 -36.72
CA TRP A 9 116.08 -10.95 -35.38
C TRP A 9 115.89 -12.48 -35.48
N PRO A 10 116.51 -13.28 -34.58
CA PRO A 10 116.48 -14.73 -34.66
C PRO A 10 115.21 -15.35 -34.06
N ALA A 11 114.88 -16.58 -34.49
CA ALA A 11 113.86 -17.49 -33.95
C ALA A 11 114.53 -18.73 -33.30
N PRO A 12 113.82 -19.74 -32.74
CA PRO A 12 112.55 -19.87 -32.01
C PRO A 12 112.78 -20.53 -30.59
N PRO A 13 111.78 -20.95 -29.78
CA PRO A 13 111.26 -22.33 -29.87
C PRO A 13 109.77 -22.44 -29.39
N PRO A 14 109.20 -23.64 -29.06
CA PRO A 14 108.09 -24.25 -29.79
C PRO A 14 106.72 -24.09 -29.10
N HIS A 15 105.67 -24.42 -29.86
CA HIS A 15 104.28 -24.48 -29.42
C HIS A 15 104.05 -25.41 -28.23
N GLY A 16 103.42 -24.85 -27.18
CA GLY A 16 102.78 -25.61 -26.11
C GLY A 16 101.40 -25.01 -25.84
N TYR A 17 100.35 -25.76 -26.12
CA TYR A 17 98.98 -25.47 -25.68
C TYR A 17 98.83 -25.82 -24.20
N PRO A 18 98.32 -24.92 -23.34
CA PRO A 18 97.75 -25.31 -22.06
C PRO A 18 96.25 -25.01 -22.02
N HIS A 19 95.49 -26.11 -22.01
CA HIS A 19 94.22 -26.38 -21.35
C HIS A 19 93.48 -25.20 -20.67
N GLY A 20 92.22 -25.03 -21.06
CA GLY A 20 91.26 -24.11 -20.47
C GLY A 20 90.97 -24.40 -19.00
N TYR A 21 90.89 -23.33 -18.22
CA TYR A 21 90.32 -23.32 -16.89
C TYR A 21 88.79 -23.27 -16.99
N PRO A 22 88.04 -24.09 -16.23
CA PRO A 22 86.59 -23.95 -16.16
C PRO A 22 86.24 -22.69 -15.38
N TYR A 23 85.49 -21.80 -16.03
CA TYR A 23 84.88 -20.62 -15.43
C TYR A 23 83.82 -21.10 -14.42
N GLY A 24 84.04 -20.84 -13.12
CA GLY A 24 83.02 -21.08 -12.10
C GLY A 24 81.81 -20.16 -12.34
N PRO A 25 80.57 -20.63 -12.14
CA PRO A 25 79.39 -19.80 -12.33
C PRO A 25 79.42 -18.57 -11.39
N PRO A 26 78.93 -17.41 -11.83
CA PRO A 26 78.84 -16.23 -10.97
C PRO A 26 77.94 -16.52 -9.75
N PRO A 27 78.17 -15.89 -8.59
CA PRO A 27 77.34 -16.10 -7.41
C PRO A 27 75.89 -15.70 -7.70
N SER A 28 74.99 -16.69 -7.63
CA SER A 28 73.56 -16.48 -7.81
C SER A 28 73.00 -15.59 -6.69
N PRO A 29 72.19 -14.57 -6.98
CA PRO A 29 71.50 -13.81 -5.95
C PRO A 29 70.57 -14.75 -5.14
N PRO A 30 70.41 -14.53 -3.83
CA PRO A 30 69.55 -15.36 -3.00
C PRO A 30 68.10 -15.34 -3.53
N PRO A 31 67.40 -16.49 -3.51
CA PRO A 31 66.07 -16.61 -4.10
C PRO A 31 65.03 -15.77 -3.35
N LEU A 32 64.12 -15.15 -4.10
CA LEU A 32 62.98 -14.41 -3.57
C LEU A 32 61.99 -15.38 -2.90
N ASN A 33 61.56 -15.07 -1.68
CA ASN A 33 60.66 -15.94 -0.94
C ASN A 33 59.25 -15.90 -1.57
N GLY A 34 58.85 -17.01 -2.21
CA GLY A 34 57.59 -17.13 -2.95
C GLY A 34 56.33 -16.85 -2.11
N PHE A 35 56.41 -16.99 -0.79
CA PHE A 35 55.32 -16.62 0.12
C PHE A 35 55.11 -15.11 0.24
N ALA A 36 56.15 -14.29 0.07
CA ALA A 36 56.01 -12.83 0.04
C ALA A 36 55.23 -12.39 -1.22
N LEU A 37 55.52 -13.02 -2.37
CA LEU A 37 54.78 -12.80 -3.61
C LEU A 37 53.34 -13.32 -3.51
N ALA A 38 53.14 -14.49 -2.90
CA ALA A 38 51.81 -15.04 -2.65
C ALA A 38 50.97 -14.16 -1.71
N SER A 39 51.56 -13.58 -0.65
CA SER A 39 50.84 -12.68 0.26
C SER A 39 50.36 -11.39 -0.40
N LEU A 40 51.14 -10.87 -1.36
CA LEU A 40 50.78 -9.70 -2.16
C LEU A 40 49.58 -10.01 -3.09
N LEU A 41 49.61 -11.18 -3.75
CA LEU A 41 48.58 -11.59 -4.70
C LEU A 41 47.28 -12.03 -4.01
N VAL A 42 47.38 -12.72 -2.86
CA VAL A 42 46.22 -13.18 -2.08
C VAL A 42 45.56 -12.01 -1.33
N GLY A 43 46.35 -11.12 -0.73
CA GLY A 43 45.83 -9.91 -0.07
C GLY A 43 45.17 -8.91 -1.02
N LEU A 44 45.49 -8.99 -2.32
CA LEU A 44 44.87 -8.17 -3.37
C LEU A 44 43.54 -8.74 -3.88
N LEU A 45 43.27 -10.05 -3.75
CA LEU A 45 42.17 -10.67 -4.51
C LEU A 45 41.22 -11.59 -3.73
N CYS A 46 41.52 -12.10 -2.53
CA CYS A 46 40.54 -12.98 -1.86
C CYS A 46 40.75 -13.09 -0.33
N PHE A 47 39.77 -12.58 0.44
CA PHE A 47 39.63 -12.67 1.90
C PHE A 47 40.74 -12.02 2.76
N PRO A 48 40.50 -10.79 3.29
CA PRO A 48 41.39 -10.10 4.24
C PRO A 48 41.88 -10.93 5.44
N PRO A 49 41.08 -11.81 6.09
CA PRO A 49 41.56 -12.57 7.25
C PRO A 49 42.64 -13.60 6.90
N LEU A 50 42.62 -14.19 5.69
CA LEU A 50 43.63 -15.15 5.24
C LEU A 50 44.96 -14.46 4.91
N GLY A 51 44.92 -13.26 4.33
CA GLY A 51 46.13 -12.47 4.03
C GLY A 51 46.96 -12.12 5.28
N ILE A 52 46.29 -11.82 6.39
CA ILE A 52 46.94 -11.53 7.69
C ILE A 52 47.68 -12.76 8.22
N VAL A 53 47.07 -13.94 8.14
CA VAL A 53 47.68 -15.21 8.61
C VAL A 53 48.93 -15.54 7.79
N PHE A 54 48.87 -15.42 6.46
CA PHE A 54 50.03 -15.69 5.60
C PHE A 54 51.17 -14.67 5.81
N ALA A 55 50.85 -13.39 6.06
CA ALA A 55 51.84 -12.36 6.36
C ALA A 55 52.60 -12.65 7.68
N ILE A 56 51.88 -13.12 8.72
CA ILE A 56 52.49 -13.50 10.00
C ILE A 56 53.43 -14.70 9.83
N VAL A 57 53.01 -15.74 9.09
CA VAL A 57 53.84 -16.94 8.84
C VAL A 57 55.09 -16.59 8.02
N ALA A 58 54.98 -15.73 7.01
CA ALA A 58 56.11 -15.28 6.20
C ALA A 58 57.15 -14.51 7.03
N LEU A 59 56.72 -13.62 7.94
CA LEU A 59 57.61 -12.86 8.82
C LEU A 59 58.41 -13.75 9.78
N VAL A 60 57.80 -14.83 10.30
CA VAL A 60 58.47 -15.80 11.17
C VAL A 60 59.52 -16.63 10.41
N GLN A 61 59.24 -17.00 9.15
CA GLN A 61 60.19 -17.75 8.33
C GLN A 61 61.39 -16.90 7.88
N ILE A 62 61.16 -15.63 7.53
CA ILE A 62 62.22 -14.68 7.13
C ILE A 62 63.19 -14.43 8.30
N LYS A 63 62.67 -14.29 9.53
CA LYS A 63 63.50 -14.08 10.74
C LYS A 63 64.36 -15.29 11.11
N LYS A 64 63.92 -16.51 10.77
CA LYS A 64 64.66 -17.76 11.05
C LYS A 64 65.70 -18.12 9.98
N LYS A 65 65.49 -17.75 8.71
CA LYS A 65 66.36 -18.14 7.58
C LYS A 65 67.24 -17.03 7.01
N GLY A 66 67.06 -15.78 7.41
CA GLY A 66 67.92 -14.66 6.99
C GLY A 66 67.70 -14.21 5.53
N GLU A 67 66.49 -14.40 5.00
CA GLU A 67 66.16 -14.07 3.60
C GLU A 67 65.76 -12.60 3.41
N ARG A 68 65.99 -12.02 2.22
CA ARG A 68 65.63 -10.63 1.89
C ARG A 68 64.15 -10.54 1.49
N GLY A 69 63.41 -9.56 2.02
CA GLY A 69 62.00 -9.33 1.67
C GLY A 69 61.09 -8.79 2.78
N ALA A 70 61.61 -8.64 4.01
CA ALA A 70 60.84 -8.16 5.16
C ALA A 70 60.13 -6.82 4.92
N ALA A 71 60.77 -5.88 4.21
CA ALA A 71 60.17 -4.59 3.89
C ALA A 71 58.90 -4.73 3.03
N LEU A 72 58.89 -5.62 2.03
CA LEU A 72 57.74 -5.84 1.15
C LEU A 72 56.55 -6.49 1.90
N ALA A 73 56.82 -7.39 2.85
CA ALA A 73 55.77 -7.99 3.67
C ALA A 73 55.11 -6.98 4.61
N VAL A 74 55.88 -6.05 5.18
CA VAL A 74 55.35 -4.95 6.01
C VAL A 74 54.50 -4.00 5.17
N TRP A 75 54.96 -3.64 3.98
CA TRP A 75 54.17 -2.82 3.06
C TRP A 75 52.87 -3.50 2.61
N GLY A 76 52.91 -4.81 2.31
CA GLY A 76 51.72 -5.59 1.97
C GLY A 76 50.68 -5.62 3.10
N LEU A 77 51.12 -5.75 4.34
CA LEU A 77 50.25 -5.72 5.51
C LEU A 77 49.61 -4.33 5.71
N VAL A 78 50.41 -3.26 5.61
CA VAL A 78 49.91 -1.88 5.78
C VAL A 78 48.90 -1.53 4.69
N VAL A 79 49.20 -1.86 3.43
CA VAL A 79 48.28 -1.60 2.31
C VAL A 79 46.99 -2.39 2.47
N SER A 80 47.07 -3.67 2.87
CA SER A 80 45.87 -4.50 3.10
C SER A 80 45.03 -3.97 4.27
N LEU A 81 45.66 -3.48 5.34
CA LEU A 81 44.95 -2.88 6.48
C LEU A 81 44.24 -1.58 6.10
N VAL A 82 44.93 -0.69 5.37
CA VAL A 82 44.37 0.58 4.91
C VAL A 82 43.20 0.36 3.96
N ILE A 83 43.31 -0.56 3.01
CA ILE A 83 42.21 -0.91 2.09
C ILE A 83 41.04 -1.52 2.86
N SER A 84 41.30 -2.38 3.85
CA SER A 84 40.25 -2.99 4.67
C SER A 84 39.50 -1.95 5.51
N ILE A 85 40.20 -1.00 6.14
CA ILE A 85 39.59 0.10 6.90
C ILE A 85 38.79 1.01 5.96
N ALA A 86 39.36 1.38 4.81
CA ALA A 86 38.66 2.17 3.81
C ALA A 86 37.39 1.46 3.31
N ALA A 87 37.43 0.16 3.06
CA ALA A 87 36.27 -0.62 2.67
C ALA A 87 35.20 -0.67 3.78
N VAL A 88 35.59 -0.90 5.04
CA VAL A 88 34.64 -0.93 6.18
C VAL A 88 33.95 0.42 6.38
N LEU A 89 34.62 1.53 6.07
CA LEU A 89 34.03 2.88 6.17
C LEU A 89 33.24 3.27 4.92
N ALA A 90 33.73 2.93 3.73
CA ALA A 90 33.12 3.33 2.47
C ALA A 90 31.92 2.47 2.08
N VAL A 91 31.93 1.16 2.37
CA VAL A 91 30.84 0.24 2.00
C VAL A 91 29.51 0.62 2.66
N PRO A 92 29.41 0.91 3.98
CA PRO A 92 28.14 1.32 4.58
C PRO A 92 27.61 2.63 4.00
N VAL A 93 28.50 3.59 3.70
CA VAL A 93 28.14 4.87 3.08
C VAL A 93 27.69 4.65 1.64
N ALA A 94 28.39 3.81 0.89
CA ALA A 94 28.03 3.47 -0.49
C ALA A 94 26.72 2.68 -0.55
N VAL A 95 26.45 1.78 0.41
CA VAL A 95 25.17 1.07 0.53
C VAL A 95 24.06 2.06 0.87
N ARG A 96 24.23 2.92 1.88
CA ARG A 96 23.25 3.97 2.21
C ARG A 96 22.97 4.91 1.04
N ALA A 97 24.01 5.29 0.30
CA ALA A 97 23.89 6.13 -0.88
C ALA A 97 23.24 5.38 -2.04
N ALA A 98 23.55 4.10 -2.22
CA ALA A 98 22.90 3.25 -3.21
C ALA A 98 21.42 3.07 -2.87
N ASP A 99 21.05 2.80 -1.60
CA ASP A 99 19.67 2.69 -1.14
C ASP A 99 18.89 3.99 -1.38
N ALA A 100 19.48 5.14 -1.03
CA ALA A 100 18.85 6.46 -1.25
C ALA A 100 18.71 6.82 -2.74
N LEU A 101 19.65 6.37 -3.58
CA LEU A 101 19.57 6.54 -5.04
C LEU A 101 18.59 5.55 -5.67
N ASP A 102 18.50 4.34 -5.13
CA ASP A 102 17.59 3.28 -5.57
C ASP A 102 16.14 3.66 -5.26
N GLU A 103 15.85 4.14 -4.05
CA GLU A 103 14.57 4.71 -3.63
C GLU A 103 14.14 5.89 -4.53
N ARG A 104 15.06 6.83 -4.77
CA ARG A 104 14.82 7.94 -5.70
C ARG A 104 14.62 7.46 -7.14
N SER A 105 15.28 6.38 -7.55
CA SER A 105 15.13 5.80 -8.88
C SER A 105 13.85 4.97 -9.03
N ARG A 106 13.35 4.32 -7.96
CA ARG A 106 12.04 3.68 -7.94
C ARG A 106 10.92 4.71 -8.00
N TYR A 107 11.01 5.80 -7.24
CA TYR A 107 10.04 6.89 -7.32
C TYR A 107 9.97 7.51 -8.73
N ARG A 108 11.12 7.64 -9.40
CA ARG A 108 11.23 8.23 -10.75
C ARG A 108 11.13 7.22 -11.91
N GLY A 109 11.28 5.93 -11.61
CA GLY A 109 11.36 4.83 -12.57
C GLY A 109 10.09 3.97 -12.58
N GLY A 110 9.39 3.90 -11.44
CA GLY A 110 7.96 3.61 -11.43
C GLY A 110 7.21 4.65 -12.24
N ALA A 111 7.73 5.89 -12.25
CA ALA A 111 7.20 7.00 -13.03
C ALA A 111 7.32 6.88 -14.57
N GLY A 112 8.00 5.85 -15.09
CA GLY A 112 8.32 5.73 -16.51
C GLY A 112 7.89 4.40 -17.15
N ALA A 113 7.20 3.54 -16.41
CA ALA A 113 6.75 2.24 -16.89
C ALA A 113 5.26 2.20 -17.27
N TYR A 114 4.49 3.21 -16.84
CA TYR A 114 3.08 3.38 -17.19
C TYR A 114 2.93 4.29 -18.43
N GLU A 115 1.84 4.14 -19.19
CA GLU A 115 1.39 5.15 -20.17
C GLU A 115 1.31 6.53 -19.49
N GLU A 116 1.69 7.61 -20.17
CA GLU A 116 1.73 8.98 -19.62
C GLU A 116 0.42 9.34 -18.89
N VAL A 117 0.38 9.11 -17.57
CA VAL A 117 -0.80 9.37 -16.74
C VAL A 117 -0.98 10.88 -16.64
N GLU A 118 -2.18 11.35 -16.97
CA GLU A 118 -2.49 12.78 -16.93
C GLU A 118 -2.41 13.32 -15.50
N GLY A 119 -1.71 14.45 -15.34
CA GLY A 119 -1.61 15.17 -14.07
C GLY A 119 -0.16 15.47 -13.69
N THR A 120 0.01 16.03 -12.49
CA THR A 120 1.32 16.33 -11.91
C THR A 120 1.66 15.30 -10.85
N LEU A 121 2.76 14.57 -11.03
CA LEU A 121 3.26 13.63 -10.02
C LEU A 121 3.51 14.37 -8.68
N VAL A 122 2.85 13.92 -7.63
CA VAL A 122 3.01 14.42 -6.26
C VAL A 122 3.18 13.27 -5.29
N ASP A 123 3.71 13.55 -4.10
CA ASP A 123 3.73 12.58 -3.02
C ASP A 123 2.32 12.43 -2.43
N ALA A 124 1.91 11.21 -2.03
CA ALA A 124 0.60 10.98 -1.41
C ALA A 124 0.41 11.82 -0.13
N SER A 125 1.50 12.19 0.56
CA SER A 125 1.50 13.11 1.71
C SER A 125 1.21 14.58 1.35
N GLU A 126 1.30 14.95 0.06
CA GLU A 126 0.94 16.28 -0.43
C GLU A 126 -0.54 16.42 -0.78
N LEU A 127 -1.27 15.30 -0.87
CA LEU A 127 -2.70 15.33 -1.09
C LEU A 127 -3.44 16.03 0.06
N ARG A 128 -4.44 16.83 -0.30
CA ARG A 128 -5.29 17.62 0.59
C ARG A 128 -6.74 17.37 0.21
N VAL A 129 -7.65 17.63 1.15
CA VAL A 129 -9.10 17.54 0.92
C VAL A 129 -9.50 18.34 -0.31
N GLY A 130 -10.25 17.70 -1.22
CA GLY A 130 -10.67 18.26 -2.51
C GLY A 130 -9.63 18.23 -3.62
N HIS A 131 -8.47 17.59 -3.42
CA HIS A 131 -7.58 17.28 -4.54
C HIS A 131 -8.10 16.06 -5.29
N CYS A 132 -8.19 16.20 -6.61
CA CYS A 132 -8.42 15.09 -7.52
C CYS A 132 -7.09 14.58 -8.09
N PHE A 133 -7.02 13.28 -8.34
CA PHE A 133 -5.79 12.66 -8.84
C PHE A 133 -6.07 11.40 -9.65
N ASN A 134 -5.07 11.05 -10.47
CA ASN A 134 -4.99 9.80 -11.20
C ASN A 134 -3.93 8.88 -10.59
N VAL A 135 -4.07 7.59 -10.87
CA VAL A 135 -3.08 6.55 -10.58
C VAL A 135 -2.85 5.71 -11.83
N PRO A 136 -1.68 5.06 -11.99
CA PRO A 136 -1.46 4.16 -13.12
C PRO A 136 -2.52 3.05 -13.15
N ASP A 137 -3.07 2.81 -14.34
CA ASP A 137 -4.09 1.78 -14.60
C ASP A 137 -5.36 1.89 -13.72
N GLY A 138 -5.61 3.03 -13.07
CA GLY A 138 -6.73 3.19 -12.13
C GLY A 138 -6.59 2.37 -10.83
N GLY A 139 -5.40 1.82 -10.55
CA GLY A 139 -5.13 0.88 -9.46
C GLY A 139 -5.06 1.52 -8.07
N LEU A 140 -6.19 1.96 -7.51
CA LEU A 140 -6.25 2.60 -6.18
C LEU A 140 -5.90 1.66 -5.01
N LEU A 141 -5.86 0.35 -5.25
CA LEU A 141 -5.44 -0.66 -4.26
C LEU A 141 -3.94 -0.96 -4.29
N ALA A 142 -3.19 -0.43 -5.26
CA ALA A 142 -1.76 -0.70 -5.38
C ALA A 142 -0.99 -0.05 -4.23
N GLU A 143 -0.15 -0.84 -3.55
CA GLU A 143 0.77 -0.34 -2.53
C GLU A 143 1.74 0.65 -3.18
N GLU A 144 1.91 1.83 -2.55
CA GLU A 144 2.86 2.88 -2.99
C GLU A 144 2.64 3.39 -4.42
N ALA A 145 1.40 3.34 -4.93
CA ALA A 145 1.07 3.86 -6.25
C ALA A 145 1.47 5.34 -6.39
N PRO A 146 2.20 5.74 -7.45
CA PRO A 146 2.44 7.14 -7.72
C PRO A 146 1.11 7.85 -7.99
N VAL A 147 0.93 9.04 -7.41
CA VAL A 147 -0.31 9.83 -7.54
C VAL A 147 -0.08 11.09 -8.36
N TYR A 148 -1.04 11.42 -9.21
CA TYR A 148 -0.93 12.52 -10.17
C TYR A 148 -2.05 13.47 -9.95
N ARG A 149 -1.77 14.57 -9.26
CA ARG A 149 -2.78 15.57 -9.00
C ARG A 149 -3.21 16.21 -10.31
N ILE A 150 -4.52 16.29 -10.51
CA ILE A 150 -5.16 16.89 -11.68
C ILE A 150 -6.27 17.84 -11.22
N ASP A 151 -6.70 18.74 -12.10
CA ASP A 151 -7.89 19.55 -11.84
C ASP A 151 -9.13 18.64 -11.82
N CYS A 152 -10.00 18.80 -10.81
CA CYS A 152 -11.22 18.01 -10.70
C CYS A 152 -12.17 18.22 -11.89
N ALA A 153 -12.04 19.33 -12.64
CA ALA A 153 -12.79 19.54 -13.86
C ALA A 153 -12.39 18.58 -14.99
N GLU A 154 -11.21 17.96 -14.91
CA GLU A 154 -10.77 16.90 -15.82
C GLU A 154 -11.25 15.52 -15.38
N VAL A 155 -11.11 14.54 -16.27
CA VAL A 155 -11.39 13.15 -15.93
C VAL A 155 -10.34 12.70 -14.92
N HIS A 156 -10.80 12.12 -13.82
CA HIS A 156 -9.91 11.64 -12.78
C HIS A 156 -10.40 10.35 -12.12
N ASP A 157 -9.46 9.61 -11.53
CA ASP A 157 -9.75 8.34 -10.86
C ASP A 157 -10.32 8.53 -9.45
N ALA A 158 -9.89 9.59 -8.75
CA ALA A 158 -10.12 9.74 -7.32
C ALA A 158 -10.11 11.19 -6.81
N GLU A 159 -10.84 11.42 -5.72
CA GLU A 159 -10.88 12.68 -4.96
C GLU A 159 -10.65 12.43 -3.46
N VAL A 160 -9.81 13.26 -2.85
CA VAL A 160 -9.50 13.18 -1.41
C VAL A 160 -10.59 13.82 -0.57
N THR A 161 -11.19 13.03 0.33
CA THR A 161 -12.26 13.45 1.24
C THR A 161 -11.74 13.89 2.60
N SER A 162 -10.64 13.30 3.06
CA SER A 162 -10.00 13.63 4.33
C SER A 162 -8.50 13.35 4.29
N ALA A 163 -7.74 14.09 5.08
CA ALA A 163 -6.32 13.84 5.29
C ALA A 163 -5.95 14.20 6.73
N THR A 164 -5.83 13.18 7.58
CA THR A 164 -5.52 13.31 9.00
C THR A 164 -4.18 12.67 9.32
N SER A 165 -3.62 12.97 10.49
CA SER A 165 -2.39 12.34 10.96
C SER A 165 -2.67 11.58 12.26
N MET A 166 -2.16 10.36 12.34
CA MET A 166 -2.15 9.59 13.57
C MET A 166 -1.28 10.28 14.61
N THR A 167 -1.63 10.10 15.90
CA THR A 167 -1.00 10.82 17.02
C THR A 167 0.08 9.98 17.71
N GLU A 168 0.09 8.69 17.43
CA GLU A 168 1.00 7.71 17.99
C GLU A 168 2.44 7.98 17.54
N GLU A 169 3.38 7.96 18.48
CA GLU A 169 4.80 8.15 18.16
C GLU A 169 5.40 6.92 17.47
N ARG A 170 5.03 5.72 17.97
CA ARG A 170 5.50 4.42 17.47
C ARG A 170 4.44 3.78 16.60
N PHE A 171 4.89 2.99 15.62
CA PHE A 171 3.99 2.30 14.70
C PHE A 171 3.07 1.36 15.49
N PRO A 172 1.74 1.58 15.46
CA PRO A 172 0.80 0.84 16.31
C PRO A 172 0.53 -0.58 15.82
N GLY A 173 1.01 -0.92 14.62
CA GLY A 173 0.75 -2.19 13.95
C GLY A 173 -0.26 -2.02 12.81
N ALA A 174 -0.08 -2.79 11.74
CA ALA A 174 -0.86 -2.65 10.51
C ALA A 174 -2.37 -2.82 10.74
N GLY A 175 -2.77 -3.74 11.63
CA GLY A 175 -4.18 -3.96 11.97
C GLY A 175 -4.84 -2.74 12.62
N GLN A 176 -4.15 -2.06 13.54
CA GLN A 176 -4.69 -0.85 14.18
C GLN A 176 -4.74 0.33 13.20
N VAL A 177 -3.72 0.48 12.36
CA VAL A 177 -3.72 1.49 11.28
C VAL A 177 -4.91 1.27 10.36
N ARG A 178 -5.10 0.04 9.88
CA ARG A 178 -6.22 -0.35 9.02
C ARG A 178 -7.57 -0.08 9.65
N ALA A 179 -7.79 -0.54 10.88
CA ALA A 179 -9.05 -0.33 11.59
C ALA A 179 -9.36 1.17 11.79
N THR A 180 -8.32 1.97 12.04
CA THR A 180 -8.43 3.43 12.16
C THR A 180 -8.78 4.06 10.83
N ALA A 181 -8.07 3.70 9.75
CA ALA A 181 -8.32 4.22 8.41
C ALA A 181 -9.73 3.88 7.93
N VAL A 182 -10.17 2.62 8.03
CA VAL A 182 -11.52 2.21 7.63
C VAL A 182 -12.59 3.03 8.36
N ARG A 183 -12.51 3.11 9.69
CA ARG A 183 -13.48 3.88 10.49
C ARG A 183 -13.50 5.36 10.11
N ASP A 184 -12.33 5.99 10.08
CA ASP A 184 -12.23 7.44 9.89
C ASP A 184 -12.57 7.84 8.45
N CYS A 185 -12.22 7.00 7.47
CA CYS A 185 -12.49 7.27 6.05
C CYS A 185 -13.95 7.05 5.68
N TRP A 186 -14.64 6.06 6.26
CA TRP A 186 -16.10 5.97 6.13
C TRP A 186 -16.78 7.23 6.67
N SER A 187 -16.42 7.65 7.88
CA SER A 187 -16.98 8.88 8.48
C SER A 187 -16.69 10.13 7.65
N ALA A 188 -15.47 10.24 7.10
CA ALA A 188 -15.08 11.35 6.25
C ALA A 188 -15.86 11.39 4.94
N GLN A 189 -16.03 10.25 4.28
CA GLN A 189 -16.80 10.13 3.05
C GLN A 189 -18.26 10.53 3.28
N ASP A 190 -18.89 10.03 4.33
CA ASP A 190 -20.27 10.39 4.67
C ASP A 190 -20.41 11.90 4.94
N ALA A 191 -19.39 12.55 5.50
CA ALA A 191 -19.40 14.00 5.70
C ALA A 191 -19.14 14.80 4.42
N TYR A 192 -18.35 14.25 3.50
CA TYR A 192 -17.90 14.91 2.28
C TYR A 192 -18.93 14.83 1.14
N ALA A 193 -19.56 13.66 0.98
CA ALA A 193 -20.60 13.38 0.00
C ALA A 193 -21.85 12.89 0.75
N MET A 194 -22.60 13.83 1.32
CA MET A 194 -23.72 13.48 2.21
C MET A 194 -24.89 12.80 1.49
N ASP A 195 -25.06 13.09 0.20
CA ASP A 195 -26.04 12.42 -0.65
C ASP A 195 -25.38 11.25 -1.39
N THR A 196 -25.47 10.06 -0.81
CA THR A 196 -24.88 8.83 -1.37
C THR A 196 -25.55 8.37 -2.66
N TRP A 197 -26.80 8.75 -2.93
CA TRP A 197 -27.48 8.43 -4.19
C TRP A 197 -27.02 9.34 -5.35
N ALA A 198 -26.34 10.45 -5.03
CA ALA A 198 -25.72 11.31 -6.03
C ALA A 198 -24.35 10.77 -6.49
N LEU A 199 -23.77 9.82 -5.76
CA LEU A 199 -22.50 9.22 -6.13
C LEU A 199 -22.69 8.30 -7.35
N PRO A 200 -21.71 8.28 -8.28
CA PRO A 200 -21.68 7.28 -9.33
C PRO A 200 -21.69 5.85 -8.75
N SER A 201 -22.32 4.89 -9.43
CA SER A 201 -22.39 3.49 -8.95
C SER A 201 -21.02 2.82 -8.80
N TYR A 202 -20.01 3.31 -9.52
CA TYR A 202 -18.64 2.84 -9.48
C TYR A 202 -17.76 3.54 -8.43
N ALA A 203 -18.31 4.47 -7.65
CA ALA A 203 -17.58 5.20 -6.63
C ALA A 203 -17.45 4.33 -5.36
N GLY A 204 -16.20 4.04 -4.98
CA GLY A 204 -15.85 3.28 -3.78
C GLY A 204 -15.03 4.11 -2.80
N MET A 205 -14.98 3.64 -1.55
CA MET A 205 -14.11 4.19 -0.51
C MET A 205 -12.73 3.53 -0.60
N TYR A 206 -11.68 4.34 -0.66
CA TYR A 206 -10.28 3.91 -0.60
C TYR A 206 -9.53 4.75 0.42
N TYR A 207 -8.34 4.28 0.82
CA TYR A 207 -7.47 5.04 1.70
C TYR A 207 -6.00 4.74 1.44
N PHE A 208 -5.17 5.76 1.63
CA PHE A 208 -3.73 5.59 1.83
C PHE A 208 -3.44 5.68 3.33
N ALA A 209 -2.68 4.72 3.83
CA ALA A 209 -2.32 4.62 5.23
C ALA A 209 -0.81 4.39 5.37
N PRO A 210 -0.19 4.82 6.48
CA PRO A 210 1.24 4.74 6.63
C PRO A 210 1.71 3.28 6.82
N SER A 211 2.79 2.91 6.15
CA SER A 211 3.44 1.61 6.29
C SER A 211 4.45 1.64 7.45
N PRO A 212 4.96 0.49 7.94
CA PRO A 212 6.05 0.49 8.91
C PRO A 212 7.31 1.21 8.41
N GLY A 213 7.52 1.24 7.08
CA GLY A 213 8.60 1.96 6.41
C GLY A 213 8.38 3.47 6.47
N SER A 214 7.29 3.96 5.87
CA SER A 214 6.97 5.41 5.86
C SER A 214 6.81 5.98 7.27
N TRP A 215 6.39 5.14 8.23
CA TRP A 215 6.37 5.52 9.63
C TRP A 215 7.77 5.83 10.20
N ARG A 216 8.83 5.13 9.78
CA ARG A 216 10.20 5.48 10.22
C ARG A 216 10.65 6.83 9.67
N ASP A 217 10.13 7.21 8.51
CA ASP A 217 10.47 8.45 7.80
C ASP A 217 9.61 9.64 8.22
N GLY A 218 8.65 9.41 9.14
CA GLY A 218 7.84 10.47 9.74
C GLY A 218 6.43 10.60 9.17
N ASP A 219 6.05 9.78 8.19
CA ASP A 219 4.68 9.77 7.67
C ASP A 219 3.73 9.06 8.65
N ARG A 220 2.67 9.77 9.00
CA ARG A 220 1.61 9.32 9.91
C ARG A 220 0.23 9.51 9.29
N ARG A 221 0.17 9.84 8.00
CA ARG A 221 -1.06 10.36 7.42
C ARG A 221 -1.99 9.25 6.95
N ILE A 222 -3.25 9.39 7.31
CA ILE A 222 -4.34 8.65 6.70
C ILE A 222 -5.01 9.60 5.70
N VAL A 223 -5.01 9.23 4.43
CA VAL A 223 -5.66 9.97 3.34
C VAL A 223 -6.86 9.15 2.88
N CYS A 224 -8.06 9.70 3.06
CA CYS A 224 -9.31 9.08 2.68
C CYS A 224 -9.73 9.56 1.29
N VAL A 225 -10.23 8.64 0.48
CA VAL A 225 -10.43 8.84 -0.94
C VAL A 225 -11.77 8.25 -1.36
N ILE A 226 -12.53 8.98 -2.16
CA ILE A 226 -13.57 8.38 -3.00
C ILE A 226 -12.99 8.26 -4.39
N GLY A 227 -13.08 7.08 -5.01
CA GLY A 227 -12.54 6.88 -6.34
C GLY A 227 -13.18 5.71 -7.06
N THR A 228 -12.66 5.41 -8.23
CA THR A 228 -13.14 4.32 -9.07
C THR A 228 -12.00 3.53 -9.69
N GLU A 229 -12.13 2.21 -9.70
CA GLU A 229 -11.26 1.32 -10.49
C GLU A 229 -11.78 1.14 -11.92
N ARG A 230 -13.05 1.49 -12.16
CA ARG A 230 -13.78 1.21 -13.40
C ARG A 230 -14.76 2.35 -13.69
N GLY A 231 -14.29 3.37 -14.38
CA GLY A 231 -15.13 4.51 -14.76
C GLY A 231 -14.32 5.75 -15.06
N GLN A 232 -14.99 6.77 -15.60
CA GLN A 232 -14.43 8.11 -15.76
C GLN A 232 -15.27 9.07 -14.92
N GLN A 233 -14.68 9.61 -13.85
CA GLN A 233 -15.32 10.63 -13.03
C GLN A 233 -14.86 12.02 -13.49
N ARG A 234 -15.79 12.98 -13.57
CA ARG A 234 -15.48 14.39 -13.86
C ARG A 234 -16.24 15.29 -12.89
N GLY A 235 -15.57 16.33 -12.41
CA GLY A 235 -16.07 17.22 -11.37
C GLY A 235 -15.87 16.62 -9.98
N SER A 236 -15.91 17.50 -8.98
CA SER A 236 -15.83 17.10 -7.58
C SER A 236 -17.09 16.32 -7.17
N LEU A 237 -16.89 15.26 -6.40
CA LEU A 237 -17.90 14.46 -5.71
C LEU A 237 -18.36 15.12 -4.40
N ARG A 238 -17.78 16.26 -4.03
CA ARG A 238 -18.14 17.00 -2.82
C ARG A 238 -19.60 17.44 -2.87
N ASN A 239 -20.34 17.02 -1.85
CA ASN A 239 -21.69 17.47 -1.58
C ASN A 239 -21.91 17.47 -0.06
N ASP A 240 -21.21 18.37 0.62
CA ASP A 240 -21.19 18.43 2.08
C ASP A 240 -22.24 19.39 2.65
N ALA A 241 -22.31 19.48 3.98
CA ALA A 241 -23.28 20.33 4.67
C ALA A 241 -23.20 21.83 4.31
N GLY A 242 -22.07 22.29 3.76
CA GLY A 242 -21.92 23.68 3.30
C GLY A 242 -22.53 23.94 1.92
N MET A 243 -22.85 22.88 1.16
CA MET A 243 -23.47 22.95 -0.18
C MET A 243 -24.97 22.64 -0.17
N LEU A 244 -25.48 22.11 0.94
CA LEU A 244 -26.85 21.64 1.12
C LEU A 244 -27.69 22.60 1.96
N THR A 245 -29.02 22.54 1.81
CA THR A 245 -29.92 23.27 2.70
C THR A 245 -29.94 22.65 4.10
N PRO A 246 -30.26 23.41 5.16
CA PRO A 246 -30.39 22.84 6.52
C PRO A 246 -31.37 21.66 6.58
N GLU A 247 -32.44 21.71 5.78
CA GLU A 247 -33.42 20.63 5.64
C GLU A 247 -32.85 19.37 5.01
N GLN A 248 -32.12 19.51 3.90
CA GLN A 248 -31.43 18.39 3.25
C GLN A 248 -30.41 17.77 4.19
N VAL A 249 -29.63 18.60 4.89
CA VAL A 249 -28.65 18.14 5.87
C VAL A 249 -29.32 17.38 7.02
N ALA A 250 -30.45 17.85 7.53
CA ALA A 250 -31.20 17.16 8.59
C ALA A 250 -31.72 15.80 8.11
N PHE A 251 -32.28 15.75 6.89
CA PHE A 251 -32.76 14.52 6.28
C PHE A 251 -31.63 13.51 6.06
N LEU A 252 -30.53 13.90 5.40
CA LEU A 252 -29.41 13.00 5.11
C LEU A 252 -28.69 12.48 6.37
N ARG A 253 -28.67 13.27 7.46
CA ARG A 253 -28.15 12.78 8.76
C ARG A 253 -29.03 11.70 9.38
N VAL A 254 -30.35 11.83 9.23
CA VAL A 254 -31.31 10.84 9.71
C VAL A 254 -31.20 9.56 8.87
N MET A 255 -31.14 9.69 7.54
CA MET A 255 -30.97 8.54 6.64
C MET A 255 -29.66 7.80 6.92
N ARG A 256 -28.56 8.53 7.18
CA ARG A 256 -27.31 7.90 7.61
C ARG A 256 -27.47 7.06 8.88
N GLY A 257 -28.28 7.51 9.84
CA GLY A 257 -28.56 6.72 11.04
C GLY A 257 -29.29 5.40 10.73
N VAL A 258 -30.14 5.39 9.70
CA VAL A 258 -30.77 4.17 9.18
C VAL A 258 -29.74 3.28 8.48
N ASP A 259 -28.89 3.85 7.62
CA ASP A 259 -27.81 3.12 6.94
C ASP A 259 -26.81 2.51 7.93
N GLU A 260 -26.45 3.24 8.98
CA GLU A 260 -25.57 2.77 10.06
C GLU A 260 -26.21 1.63 10.86
N ALA A 261 -27.53 1.70 11.11
CA ALA A 261 -28.25 0.63 11.77
C ALA A 261 -28.32 -0.63 10.89
N LEU A 262 -28.59 -0.46 9.60
CA LEU A 262 -28.59 -1.54 8.62
C LEU A 262 -27.20 -2.20 8.52
N ALA A 263 -26.14 -1.41 8.39
CA ALA A 263 -24.77 -1.90 8.32
C ALA A 263 -24.24 -2.54 9.63
N ALA A 264 -24.99 -2.45 10.73
CA ALA A 264 -24.67 -3.08 12.01
C ALA A 264 -25.41 -4.41 12.22
N GLU A 265 -25.89 -5.02 11.14
CA GLU A 265 -26.36 -6.40 11.10
C GLU A 265 -25.29 -7.35 11.66
N PRO A 266 -25.64 -8.33 12.50
CA PRO A 266 -24.70 -9.35 12.96
C PRO A 266 -24.14 -10.19 11.79
N ASP A 267 -22.90 -10.67 11.92
CA ASP A 267 -22.26 -11.50 10.89
C ASP A 267 -22.75 -12.96 10.94
N GLU A 268 -23.07 -13.47 12.14
CA GLU A 268 -23.61 -14.82 12.34
C GLU A 268 -25.05 -14.94 11.81
N GLU A 269 -25.49 -16.17 11.50
CA GLU A 269 -26.87 -16.39 11.07
C GLU A 269 -27.88 -16.22 12.23
N VAL A 270 -29.15 -15.90 11.91
CA VAL A 270 -30.20 -15.68 12.90
C VAL A 270 -30.38 -16.88 13.83
N GLY A 271 -30.35 -18.11 13.29
CA GLY A 271 -30.45 -19.35 14.07
C GLY A 271 -29.27 -19.58 15.03
N GLU A 272 -28.10 -19.00 14.75
CA GLU A 272 -26.90 -19.13 15.56
C GLU A 272 -26.83 -18.08 16.68
N ASP A 273 -27.22 -16.83 16.40
CA ASP A 273 -27.20 -15.73 17.38
C ASP A 273 -28.45 -14.84 17.33
N LEU A 274 -29.61 -15.43 17.62
CA LEU A 274 -30.87 -14.69 17.77
C LEU A 274 -30.78 -13.50 18.75
N PRO A 275 -30.10 -13.58 19.92
CA PRO A 275 -29.96 -12.42 20.83
C PRO A 275 -29.28 -11.19 20.21
N SER A 276 -28.25 -11.37 19.39
CA SER A 276 -27.61 -10.25 18.68
C SER A 276 -28.54 -9.65 17.63
N HIS A 277 -29.27 -10.49 16.88
CA HIS A 277 -30.27 -10.05 15.90
C HIS A 277 -31.44 -9.29 16.55
N GLN A 278 -31.91 -9.74 17.71
CA GLN A 278 -32.91 -8.99 18.49
C GLN A 278 -32.39 -7.62 18.93
N SER A 279 -31.10 -7.52 19.27
CA SER A 279 -30.46 -6.25 19.62
C SER A 279 -30.34 -5.32 18.42
N TRP A 280 -30.01 -5.89 17.26
CA TRP A 280 -29.98 -5.19 15.99
C TRP A 280 -31.38 -4.70 15.57
N ALA A 281 -32.42 -5.52 15.67
CA ALA A 281 -33.81 -5.14 15.41
C ALA A 281 -34.27 -3.94 16.27
N ARG A 282 -33.81 -3.85 17.52
CA ARG A 282 -34.05 -2.65 18.37
C ARG A 282 -33.35 -1.40 17.84
N LYS A 283 -32.13 -1.53 17.30
CA LYS A 283 -31.42 -0.41 16.66
C LYS A 283 -32.16 0.05 15.41
N MET A 284 -32.68 -0.87 14.61
CA MET A 284 -33.52 -0.56 13.44
C MET A 284 -34.78 0.23 13.82
N ASP A 285 -35.56 -0.22 14.82
CA ASP A 285 -36.73 0.53 15.31
C ASP A 285 -36.34 1.94 15.81
N GLN A 286 -35.21 2.07 16.49
CA GLN A 286 -34.72 3.36 16.97
C GLN A 286 -34.36 4.30 15.82
N ALA A 287 -33.65 3.81 14.80
CA ALA A 287 -33.26 4.60 13.64
C ALA A 287 -34.47 5.07 12.82
N LEU A 288 -35.40 4.15 12.52
CA LEU A 288 -36.67 4.50 11.85
C LEU A 288 -37.55 5.42 12.71
N GLY A 289 -37.41 5.35 14.04
CA GLY A 289 -38.06 6.28 14.95
C GLY A 289 -37.53 7.71 14.84
N ALA A 290 -36.23 7.88 14.58
CA ALA A 290 -35.64 9.19 14.31
C ALA A 290 -36.15 9.75 12.97
N GLU A 291 -36.27 8.91 11.93
CA GLU A 291 -36.89 9.30 10.66
C GLU A 291 -38.34 9.71 10.82
N ALA A 292 -39.13 8.91 11.54
CA ALA A 292 -40.52 9.24 11.85
C ALA A 292 -40.64 10.62 12.55
N GLY A 293 -39.77 10.90 13.52
CA GLY A 293 -39.75 12.18 14.23
C GLY A 293 -39.40 13.36 13.32
N LEU A 294 -38.44 13.19 12.39
CA LEU A 294 -38.13 14.21 11.38
C LEU A 294 -39.36 14.47 10.50
N LEU A 295 -40.01 13.42 10.00
CA LEU A 295 -41.16 13.56 9.11
C LEU A 295 -42.35 14.21 9.80
N ASP A 296 -42.57 13.99 11.10
CA ASP A 296 -43.64 14.66 11.85
C ASP A 296 -43.47 16.19 11.89
N VAL A 297 -42.23 16.68 11.98
CA VAL A 297 -41.92 18.12 11.86
C VAL A 297 -42.18 18.61 10.43
N MET A 298 -41.80 17.79 9.45
CA MET A 298 -41.80 18.18 8.05
C MET A 298 -43.17 18.11 7.36
N LYS A 299 -44.09 17.30 7.87
CA LYS A 299 -45.51 17.30 7.45
C LYS A 299 -46.19 18.66 7.60
N GLY A 300 -45.68 19.52 8.49
CA GLY A 300 -46.16 20.90 8.64
C GLY A 300 -45.84 21.82 7.44
N ARG A 301 -44.99 21.39 6.51
CA ARG A 301 -44.65 22.16 5.32
C ARG A 301 -45.45 21.72 4.10
N PRO A 302 -46.20 22.62 3.42
CA PRO A 302 -47.09 22.25 2.32
C PRO A 302 -46.42 21.46 1.19
N GLU A 303 -45.19 21.81 0.85
CA GLU A 303 -44.42 21.21 -0.24
C GLU A 303 -43.91 19.79 0.06
N LEU A 304 -43.79 19.42 1.34
CA LEU A 304 -43.31 18.11 1.80
C LEU A 304 -44.43 17.25 2.42
N ALA A 305 -45.59 17.83 2.72
CA ALA A 305 -46.67 17.20 3.46
C ALA A 305 -47.17 15.87 2.86
N GLY A 306 -47.26 15.78 1.53
CA GLY A 306 -47.71 14.58 0.84
C GLY A 306 -46.74 13.40 1.01
N PRO A 307 -45.52 13.48 0.44
CA PRO A 307 -44.52 12.42 0.56
C PRO A 307 -44.14 12.10 2.01
N ALA A 308 -43.94 13.11 2.86
CA ALA A 308 -43.66 12.89 4.29
C ALA A 308 -44.84 12.23 5.02
N GLY A 309 -46.06 12.57 4.62
CA GLY A 309 -47.32 11.93 5.00
C GLY A 309 -47.26 10.42 4.89
N VAL A 310 -47.09 9.98 3.63
CA VAL A 310 -47.10 8.56 3.23
C VAL A 310 -45.92 7.80 3.85
N GLN A 311 -44.70 8.32 3.75
CA GLN A 311 -43.51 7.65 4.32
C GLN A 311 -43.69 7.41 5.82
N ARG A 312 -44.18 8.41 6.55
CA ARG A 312 -44.35 8.32 8.02
C ARG A 312 -45.33 7.23 8.43
N GLU A 313 -46.42 7.01 7.68
CA GLU A 313 -47.38 5.93 7.95
C GLU A 313 -46.73 4.56 7.72
N ARG A 314 -45.95 4.44 6.65
CA ARG A 314 -45.22 3.20 6.32
C ARG A 314 -44.11 2.88 7.32
N LEU A 315 -43.43 3.91 7.84
CA LEU A 315 -42.50 3.75 8.96
C LEU A 315 -43.17 3.19 10.21
N GLU A 316 -44.44 3.48 10.51
CA GLU A 316 -45.11 2.86 11.66
C GLU A 316 -45.25 1.35 11.50
N VAL A 317 -45.63 0.91 10.30
CA VAL A 317 -45.74 -0.50 9.97
C VAL A 317 -44.38 -1.19 10.10
N ALA A 318 -43.34 -0.59 9.52
CA ALA A 318 -41.98 -1.12 9.60
C ALA A 318 -41.47 -1.22 11.04
N ARG A 319 -41.66 -0.16 11.83
CA ARG A 319 -41.24 -0.11 13.24
C ARG A 319 -41.95 -1.13 14.11
N LEU A 320 -43.26 -1.30 13.92
CA LEU A 320 -44.01 -2.34 14.63
C LEU A 320 -43.48 -3.75 14.30
N ALA A 321 -43.10 -4.00 13.05
CA ALA A 321 -42.51 -5.26 12.63
C ALA A 321 -41.10 -5.46 13.23
N TRP A 322 -40.24 -4.44 13.26
CA TRP A 322 -38.95 -4.50 13.96
C TRP A 322 -39.08 -4.72 15.47
N GLN A 323 -40.09 -4.12 16.11
CA GLN A 323 -40.38 -4.38 17.53
C GLN A 323 -40.87 -5.81 17.79
N GLN A 324 -41.56 -6.43 16.82
CA GLN A 324 -41.93 -7.85 16.88
C GLN A 324 -40.69 -8.73 16.71
N ALA A 325 -39.83 -8.44 15.72
CA ALA A 325 -38.56 -9.13 15.52
C ALA A 325 -37.70 -9.10 16.79
N ALA A 326 -37.56 -7.93 17.42
CA ALA A 326 -36.83 -7.77 18.68
C ALA A 326 -37.36 -8.58 19.88
N ARG A 327 -38.60 -9.09 19.79
CA ARG A 327 -39.27 -9.91 20.81
C ARG A 327 -39.50 -11.36 20.36
N ALA A 328 -39.10 -11.71 19.15
CA ALA A 328 -39.29 -13.04 18.59
C ALA A 328 -38.53 -14.07 19.42
N THR A 329 -39.16 -15.22 19.70
CA THR A 329 -38.54 -16.30 20.49
C THR A 329 -37.98 -17.42 19.62
N THR A 330 -38.21 -17.37 18.32
CA THR A 330 -37.74 -18.34 17.33
C THR A 330 -37.17 -17.60 16.13
N GLU A 331 -36.28 -18.28 15.40
CA GLU A 331 -35.71 -17.80 14.14
C GLU A 331 -36.79 -17.46 13.11
N ASP A 332 -37.71 -18.40 12.83
CA ASP A 332 -38.82 -18.17 11.88
C ASP A 332 -39.65 -16.92 12.22
N ALA A 333 -39.97 -16.71 13.50
CA ALA A 333 -40.75 -15.55 13.91
C ALA A 333 -39.96 -14.24 13.78
N PHE A 334 -38.63 -14.30 13.90
CA PHE A 334 -37.75 -13.17 13.65
C PHE A 334 -37.72 -12.82 12.16
N LEU A 335 -37.44 -13.82 11.31
CA LEU A 335 -37.37 -13.67 9.86
C LEU A 335 -38.71 -13.17 9.28
N ASP A 336 -39.83 -13.76 9.68
CA ASP A 336 -41.18 -13.30 9.28
C ASP A 336 -41.43 -11.82 9.63
N SER A 337 -40.90 -11.37 10.77
CA SER A 337 -41.07 -9.99 11.22
C SER A 337 -40.11 -9.04 10.51
N TRP A 338 -38.89 -9.50 10.21
CA TRP A 338 -37.93 -8.78 9.38
C TRP A 338 -38.51 -8.55 7.98
N ASP A 339 -38.98 -9.61 7.30
CA ASP A 339 -39.53 -9.51 5.95
C ASP A 339 -40.68 -8.49 5.86
N ARG A 340 -41.58 -8.52 6.85
CA ARG A 340 -42.66 -7.51 6.97
C ARG A 340 -42.13 -6.10 7.16
N ALA A 341 -41.04 -5.93 7.91
CA ALA A 341 -40.45 -4.63 8.17
C ALA A 341 -39.82 -4.03 6.91
N VAL A 342 -39.07 -4.83 6.14
CA VAL A 342 -38.45 -4.41 4.87
C VAL A 342 -39.51 -4.13 3.81
N ALA A 343 -40.49 -5.03 3.63
CA ALA A 343 -41.57 -4.86 2.65
C ALA A 343 -42.44 -3.61 2.92
N ALA A 344 -42.44 -3.09 4.15
CA ALA A 344 -43.17 -1.86 4.49
C ALA A 344 -42.55 -0.61 3.86
N LEU A 345 -41.25 -0.60 3.55
CA LEU A 345 -40.48 0.56 3.07
C LEU A 345 -39.87 0.32 1.67
N PRO A 346 -40.70 0.24 0.61
CA PRO A 346 -40.20 0.09 -0.75
C PRO A 346 -39.37 1.32 -1.18
N VAL A 347 -38.36 1.09 -2.02
CA VAL A 347 -37.39 2.13 -2.45
C VAL A 347 -38.06 3.32 -3.14
N GLU A 348 -39.18 3.08 -3.82
CA GLU A 348 -39.93 4.12 -4.53
C GLU A 348 -40.53 5.18 -3.58
N LEU A 349 -40.81 4.82 -2.32
CA LEU A 349 -41.22 5.82 -1.32
C LEU A 349 -40.06 6.72 -0.92
N GLU A 350 -38.88 6.15 -0.70
CA GLU A 350 -37.68 6.92 -0.40
C GLU A 350 -37.35 7.85 -1.57
N LYS A 351 -37.38 7.34 -2.80
CA LYS A 351 -37.18 8.13 -4.01
C LYS A 351 -38.15 9.30 -4.13
N ALA A 352 -39.44 9.08 -3.86
CA ALA A 352 -40.45 10.15 -3.86
C ALA A 352 -40.16 11.20 -2.77
N LEU A 353 -39.78 10.77 -1.58
CA LEU A 353 -39.41 11.65 -0.49
C LEU A 353 -38.16 12.48 -0.84
N ARG A 354 -37.09 11.84 -1.32
CA ARG A 354 -35.85 12.47 -1.76
C ARG A 354 -36.08 13.51 -2.85
N GLY A 355 -36.93 13.18 -3.83
CA GLY A 355 -37.35 14.13 -4.87
C GLY A 355 -38.02 15.37 -4.29
N ALA A 356 -38.80 15.23 -3.23
CA ALA A 356 -39.44 16.36 -2.54
C ALA A 356 -38.43 17.27 -1.82
N TYR A 357 -37.30 16.72 -1.35
CA TYR A 357 -36.16 17.47 -0.82
C TYR A 357 -35.21 18.02 -1.90
N GLY A 358 -35.45 17.74 -3.19
CA GLY A 358 -34.55 18.10 -4.28
C GLY A 358 -33.20 17.37 -4.21
N LEU A 359 -33.17 16.17 -3.64
CA LEU A 359 -32.00 15.30 -3.57
C LEU A 359 -31.95 14.32 -4.75
N ALA A 360 -30.83 13.61 -4.92
CA ALA A 360 -30.70 12.60 -5.97
C ALA A 360 -31.76 11.50 -5.82
N THR A 361 -32.40 11.13 -6.93
CA THR A 361 -33.47 10.11 -7.01
C THR A 361 -33.08 8.90 -7.85
N THR A 362 -31.84 8.86 -8.35
CA THR A 362 -31.31 7.67 -9.02
C THR A 362 -31.08 6.62 -7.95
N VAL A 363 -31.81 5.51 -8.03
CA VAL A 363 -31.63 4.40 -7.10
C VAL A 363 -30.27 3.77 -7.37
N PRO A 364 -29.40 3.66 -6.36
CA PRO A 364 -28.13 2.99 -6.52
C PRO A 364 -28.28 1.51 -6.85
N GLU A 365 -27.33 0.96 -7.61
CA GLU A 365 -27.37 -0.41 -8.12
C GLU A 365 -27.50 -1.46 -6.99
N TRP A 366 -26.77 -1.26 -5.88
CA TRP A 366 -26.83 -2.16 -4.73
C TRP A 366 -28.19 -2.17 -4.01
N LEU A 367 -29.02 -1.14 -4.19
CA LEU A 367 -30.41 -1.13 -3.70
C LEU A 367 -31.37 -1.72 -4.75
N ALA A 368 -31.11 -1.51 -6.04
CA ALA A 368 -31.94 -2.04 -7.12
C ALA A 368 -31.92 -3.58 -7.20
N GLU A 369 -30.79 -4.23 -6.92
CA GLU A 369 -30.67 -5.69 -6.93
C GLU A 369 -31.51 -6.37 -5.84
N SER A 370 -31.76 -5.68 -4.72
CA SER A 370 -32.56 -6.22 -3.60
C SER A 370 -34.05 -6.42 -3.93
N GLU A 371 -34.57 -5.73 -4.96
CA GLU A 371 -35.97 -5.87 -5.39
C GLU A 371 -36.19 -7.05 -6.37
N GLY A 372 -35.12 -7.63 -6.92
CA GLY A 372 -35.19 -8.67 -7.96
C GLY A 372 -35.40 -10.10 -7.47
N ASN A 373 -35.40 -10.34 -6.16
CA ASN A 373 -35.59 -11.67 -5.57
C ASN A 373 -37.09 -12.02 -5.45
N GLU A 374 -37.82 -11.88 -6.55
CA GLU A 374 -39.12 -12.52 -6.72
C GLU A 374 -38.85 -14.01 -7.03
N TRP A 375 -39.09 -14.86 -6.03
CA TRP A 375 -39.01 -16.31 -6.12
C TRP A 375 -39.89 -16.84 -7.27
N ASN A 376 -39.29 -17.06 -8.44
CA ASN A 376 -39.91 -17.85 -9.48
C ASN A 376 -39.84 -19.33 -9.09
N GLU A 377 -40.94 -19.83 -8.50
CA GLU A 377 -41.24 -21.26 -8.48
C GLU A 377 -41.30 -21.78 -9.93
N GLY A 378 -40.36 -22.67 -10.27
CA GLY A 378 -40.49 -23.57 -11.40
C GLY A 378 -39.29 -23.61 -12.34
N ASN A 379 -38.29 -24.42 -12.00
CA ASN A 379 -37.97 -25.56 -12.86
C ASN A 379 -37.13 -26.60 -12.10
N GLU A 380 -37.59 -27.84 -12.15
CA GLU A 380 -36.91 -29.02 -11.61
C GLU A 380 -35.62 -29.32 -12.37
N GLY A 381 -34.61 -29.78 -11.62
CA GLY A 381 -33.58 -30.68 -12.13
C GLY A 381 -32.17 -30.09 -12.28
N ASN A 382 -31.36 -30.15 -11.22
CA ASN A 382 -30.21 -31.06 -11.16
C ASN A 382 -29.61 -31.04 -9.74
N GLU A 383 -29.48 -32.21 -9.12
CA GLU A 383 -28.83 -32.40 -7.83
C GLU A 383 -27.32 -32.11 -7.96
N GLY A 384 -26.82 -31.24 -7.09
CA GLY A 384 -25.41 -30.91 -6.92
C GLY A 384 -25.23 -30.19 -5.59
N ASP A 385 -24.88 -30.98 -4.58
CA ASP A 385 -24.60 -30.65 -3.18
C ASP A 385 -23.88 -29.29 -2.95
N GLY A 386 -24.45 -28.49 -2.04
CA GLY A 386 -24.02 -27.14 -1.70
C GLY A 386 -25.07 -26.43 -0.84
N SER A 387 -25.41 -27.00 0.32
CA SER A 387 -26.30 -26.38 1.30
C SER A 387 -25.62 -25.18 1.96
N GLY A 388 -25.94 -23.97 1.48
CA GLY A 388 -25.80 -22.71 2.21
C GLY A 388 -27.12 -21.93 2.09
N PRO A 389 -27.61 -21.27 3.14
CA PRO A 389 -28.81 -20.45 3.03
C PRO A 389 -28.55 -19.21 2.13
N PRO A 390 -29.54 -18.75 1.35
CA PRO A 390 -29.37 -17.63 0.44
C PRO A 390 -29.76 -16.30 1.09
N GLY A 391 -28.93 -15.26 0.94
CA GLY A 391 -29.37 -13.88 1.16
C GLY A 391 -28.46 -12.95 1.95
N THR A 392 -27.14 -12.98 1.79
CA THR A 392 -26.31 -11.82 2.16
C THR A 392 -26.61 -10.67 1.21
N SER A 393 -27.38 -9.69 1.66
CA SER A 393 -27.42 -8.37 1.00
C SER A 393 -26.08 -7.69 1.21
N PRO A 394 -25.47 -7.07 0.17
CA PRO A 394 -24.37 -6.16 0.40
C PRO A 394 -24.95 -4.91 1.08
N GLY A 395 -24.62 -4.71 2.35
CA GLY A 395 -24.85 -3.44 3.03
C GLY A 395 -24.26 -2.27 2.21
N PRO A 396 -24.72 -1.03 2.47
CA PRO A 396 -24.47 0.13 1.61
C PRO A 396 -22.97 0.34 1.42
N GLY A 397 -22.44 0.02 0.23
CA GLY A 397 -21.03 0.24 -0.15
C GLY A 397 -19.95 -0.34 0.78
N ARG A 398 -20.31 -1.04 1.85
CA ARG A 398 -19.41 -1.46 2.95
C ARG A 398 -18.91 -2.89 2.78
N SER A 399 -18.70 -3.32 1.54
CA SER A 399 -17.95 -4.55 1.30
C SER A 399 -16.46 -4.26 1.54
N PRO A 400 -15.80 -4.88 2.55
CA PRO A 400 -14.36 -5.02 2.47
C PRO A 400 -14.08 -5.84 1.20
N SER A 401 -13.36 -5.23 0.25
CA SER A 401 -12.74 -5.94 -0.85
C SER A 401 -12.12 -7.24 -0.32
N ARG A 402 -12.60 -8.39 -0.79
CA ARG A 402 -12.07 -9.72 -0.44
C ARG A 402 -10.54 -9.70 -0.53
N GLU A 403 -9.87 -9.78 0.63
CA GLU A 403 -8.43 -9.97 0.72
C GLU A 403 -8.08 -11.35 0.12
N SER A 404 -7.27 -11.37 -0.94
CA SER A 404 -6.43 -12.51 -1.30
C SER A 404 -5.02 -12.23 -0.79
N VAL A 405 -4.61 -13.02 0.22
CA VAL A 405 -3.26 -13.38 0.70
C VAL A 405 -2.09 -12.48 0.33
#